data_AF-A0A3N4INN8-F1
#
_entry.id   AF-A0A3N4INN8-F1
#
_cell.length_a   1.000
_cell.length_b   1.000
_cell.length_c   1.000
_cell.angle_alpha   90.00
_cell.angle_beta   90.00
_cell.angle_gamma   90.00
#
_symmetry.space_group_name_H-M   'P 1'
#
loop_
_entity.id
_entity.type
_entity.pdbx_description
1 polymer ?
#
loop_
_entity_poly.entity_id
_entity_poly.type
_entity_poly.pdbx_seq_one_letter_code
_entity_poly.pdbx_strand_id
1 'polypeptide(L)'
;MSLVRNSDGSFGIDFPNDTKIYLNLVYSTWELMEEGKNDDAISLAAALLNTDQPGWDPIPIYFQGYFRMLKGMAHASMGQLSLARDEFQASLQIWETHDKREPNDLANTTKHELQKVEARIEKELKPTGEASEGDGKHKFEGMTKVGTGQEQQDDHSEQTGN
;
A
#
# COMPACT_ATOMS: atom_id res chain seq x y z
N MET A 1 -10.82 15.10 18.90
CA MET A 1 -10.61 16.58 18.86
C MET A 1 -10.11 16.94 17.47
N SER A 2 -10.78 17.88 16.78
CA SER A 2 -10.33 18.34 15.45
C SER A 2 -9.36 19.50 15.63
N LEU A 3 -8.16 19.42 15.08
CA LEU A 3 -7.21 20.54 15.04
C LEU A 3 -7.73 21.54 14.01
N VAL A 4 -8.36 22.63 14.49
CA VAL A 4 -8.85 23.72 13.64
C VAL A 4 -7.66 24.60 13.27
N ARG A 5 -7.28 24.58 11.99
CA ARG A 5 -6.34 25.51 11.38
C ARG A 5 -7.11 26.77 11.00
N ASN A 6 -6.67 27.92 11.50
CA ASN A 6 -7.23 29.21 11.12
C ASN A 6 -6.89 29.51 9.65
N SER A 7 -7.64 30.41 9.03
CA SER A 7 -7.43 30.84 7.64
C SER A 7 -6.07 31.51 7.39
N ASP A 8 -5.39 31.93 8.45
CA ASP A 8 -4.02 32.46 8.43
C ASP A 8 -2.94 31.38 8.62
N GLY A 9 -3.33 30.11 8.72
CA GLY A 9 -2.42 28.99 8.92
C GLY A 9 -2.01 28.74 10.37
N SER A 10 -2.49 29.52 11.34
CA SER A 10 -2.21 29.34 12.77
C SER A 10 -3.13 28.28 13.42
N PHE A 11 -2.68 27.69 14.53
CA PHE A 11 -3.49 26.84 15.39
C PHE A 11 -3.99 27.66 16.59
N GLY A 12 -5.23 27.44 17.06
CA GLY A 12 -5.81 28.13 18.22
C GLY A 12 -5.14 27.85 19.57
N ILE A 13 -4.01 27.13 19.58
CA ILE A 13 -3.16 26.82 20.73
C ILE A 13 -1.73 27.17 20.33
N ASP A 14 -1.00 27.90 21.20
CA ASP A 14 0.39 28.26 20.93
C ASP A 14 1.32 27.08 21.19
N PHE A 15 1.55 26.28 20.14
CA PHE A 15 2.52 25.19 20.17
C PHE A 15 3.96 25.71 20.04
N PRO A 16 4.97 24.99 20.58
CA PRO A 16 6.36 25.23 20.25
C PRO A 16 6.58 25.28 18.74
N ASN A 17 7.48 26.14 18.26
CA ASN A 17 7.70 26.35 16.82
C ASN A 17 7.98 25.05 16.06
N ASP A 18 8.78 24.16 16.64
CA ASP A 18 9.11 22.86 16.04
C ASP A 18 7.84 22.01 15.84
N THR A 19 6.93 22.02 16.81
CA THR A 19 5.65 21.31 16.70
C THR A 19 4.78 21.89 15.58
N LYS A 20 4.76 23.22 15.43
CA LYS A 20 4.03 23.87 14.33
C LYS A 20 4.58 23.49 12.97
N ILE A 21 5.90 23.36 12.82
CA ILE A 21 6.55 22.92 11.59
C ILE A 21 6.06 21.52 11.22
N TYR A 22 6.10 20.57 12.16
CA TYR A 22 5.66 19.21 11.86
C TYR A 22 4.15 19.11 11.59
N LEU A 23 3.32 19.89 12.31
CA LEU A 23 1.90 19.99 11.99
C LEU A 23 1.69 20.48 10.56
N ASN A 24 2.35 21.56 10.16
CA ASN A 24 2.27 22.07 8.78
C ASN A 24 2.70 21.02 7.76
N LEU A 25 3.77 20.26 8.03
CA LEU A 25 4.21 19.18 7.14
C LEU A 25 3.16 18.06 7.05
N VAL A 26 2.53 17.67 8.15
CA VAL A 26 1.41 16.70 8.15
C VAL A 26 0.26 17.21 7.26
N TYR A 27 -0.12 18.48 7.40
CA TYR A 27 -1.17 19.08 6.56
C TYR A 27 -0.76 19.13 5.09
N SER A 28 0.46 19.53 4.77
CA SER A 28 0.94 19.58 3.38
C SER A 28 0.99 18.19 2.74
N THR A 29 1.39 17.15 3.47
CA THR A 29 1.33 15.77 2.97
C THR A 29 -0.11 15.35 2.67
N TRP A 30 -1.07 15.74 3.52
CA TRP A 30 -2.48 15.46 3.29
C TRP A 30 -3.08 16.25 2.11
N GLU A 31 -2.74 17.54 1.98
CA GLU A 31 -3.15 18.39 0.84
C GLU A 31 -2.68 17.78 -0.50
N LEU A 32 -1.43 17.28 -0.56
CA LEU A 32 -0.93 16.58 -1.74
C LEU A 32 -1.79 15.36 -2.11
N MET A 33 -2.28 14.60 -1.13
CA MET A 33 -3.16 13.46 -1.36
C MET A 33 -4.54 13.89 -1.86
N GLU A 34 -5.11 14.97 -1.31
CA GLU A 34 -6.38 15.52 -1.80
C GLU A 34 -6.27 16.03 -3.25
N GLU A 35 -5.10 16.54 -3.64
CA GLU A 35 -4.79 16.92 -5.02
C GLU A 35 -4.47 15.73 -5.94
N GLY A 36 -4.48 14.49 -5.42
CA GLY A 36 -4.16 13.27 -6.17
C GLY A 36 -2.66 13.07 -6.44
N LYS A 37 -1.78 13.89 -5.85
CA LYS A 37 -0.31 13.80 -5.97
C LYS A 37 0.27 12.81 -4.98
N ASN A 38 -0.15 11.55 -5.07
CA ASN A 38 0.23 10.51 -4.12
C ASN A 38 1.74 10.21 -4.12
N ASP A 39 2.41 10.26 -5.27
CA ASP A 39 3.86 10.08 -5.35
C ASP A 39 4.64 11.17 -4.60
N ASP A 40 4.18 12.42 -4.67
CA ASP A 40 4.78 13.55 -3.94
C ASP A 40 4.55 13.41 -2.43
N ALA A 41 3.34 12.99 -2.02
CA ALA A 41 3.01 12.72 -0.63
C ALA A 41 3.89 11.59 -0.05
N ILE A 42 4.08 10.50 -0.82
CA ILE A 42 4.97 9.39 -0.46
C ILE A 42 6.42 9.87 -0.33
N SER A 43 6.90 10.66 -1.30
CA SER A 43 8.27 11.17 -1.32
C SER A 43 8.56 12.09 -0.13
N LEU A 44 7.63 13.00 0.19
CA LEU A 44 7.72 13.88 1.35
C LEU A 44 7.73 13.08 2.66
N ALA A 45 6.80 12.14 2.83
CA ALA A 45 6.75 11.29 4.02
C ALA A 45 8.02 10.42 4.16
N ALA A 46 8.52 9.86 3.06
CA ALA A 46 9.75 9.05 3.06
C ALA A 46 10.99 9.88 3.43
N ALA A 47 11.10 11.11 2.92
CA ALA A 47 12.17 12.03 3.29
C ALA A 47 12.16 12.33 4.79
N LEU A 48 10.97 12.60 5.36
CA LEU A 48 10.79 12.91 6.79
C LEU A 48 11.04 11.71 7.72
N LEU A 49 10.79 10.50 7.23
CA LEU A 49 11.02 9.25 7.97
C LEU A 49 12.46 8.72 7.83
N ASN A 50 13.28 9.32 6.97
CA ASN A 50 14.66 8.88 6.77
C ASN A 50 15.57 9.36 7.90
N THR A 51 15.85 8.46 8.84
CA THR A 51 16.68 8.75 10.04
C THR A 51 18.19 8.66 9.79
N ASP A 52 18.61 8.21 8.60
CA ASP A 52 20.01 7.93 8.31
C ASP A 52 20.74 9.13 7.69
N GLN A 53 20.07 10.27 7.55
CA GLN A 53 20.68 11.48 7.00
C GLN A 53 21.62 12.16 8.01
N PRO A 54 22.93 12.30 7.68
CA PRO A 54 23.87 12.97 8.57
C PRO A 54 23.46 14.42 8.83
N GLY A 55 23.37 14.80 10.11
CA GLY A 55 23.01 16.16 10.51
C GLY A 55 21.51 16.44 10.56
N TRP A 56 20.67 15.40 10.50
CA TRP A 56 19.23 15.52 10.67
C TRP A 56 18.78 14.88 11.98
N ASP A 57 18.13 15.66 12.84
CA ASP A 57 17.50 15.12 14.03
C ASP A 57 16.25 14.34 13.62
N PRO A 58 16.05 13.12 14.16
CA PRO A 58 14.86 12.35 13.85
C PRO A 58 13.62 13.13 14.28
N ILE A 59 12.61 13.16 13.41
CA ILE A 59 11.34 13.81 13.75
C ILE A 59 10.74 13.15 15.00
N PRO A 60 10.00 13.89 15.85
CA PRO A 60 9.43 13.32 17.06
C PRO A 60 8.57 12.10 16.75
N ILE A 61 8.64 11.06 17.60
CA ILE A 61 8.02 9.76 17.36
C ILE A 61 6.51 9.86 17.05
N TYR A 62 5.83 10.82 17.66
CA TYR A 62 4.43 11.10 17.40
C TYR A 62 4.18 11.50 15.94
N PHE A 63 5.04 12.34 15.36
CA PHE A 63 4.93 12.72 13.95
C PHE A 63 5.37 11.60 13.00
N GLN A 64 6.29 10.72 13.42
CA GLN A 64 6.61 9.52 12.65
C GLN A 64 5.37 8.65 12.42
N GLY A 65 4.54 8.47 13.45
CA GLY A 65 3.27 7.76 13.31
C GLY A 65 2.37 8.41 12.26
N TYR A 66 2.22 9.74 12.28
CA TYR A 66 1.43 10.46 11.29
C TYR A 66 1.94 10.27 9.86
N PHE A 67 3.24 10.44 9.63
CA PHE A 67 3.79 10.30 8.27
C PHE A 67 3.72 8.87 7.76
N ARG A 68 3.86 7.86 8.63
CA ARG A 68 3.62 6.45 8.26
C ARG A 68 2.17 6.21 7.87
N MET A 69 1.22 6.72 8.65
CA MET A 69 -0.21 6.60 8.33
C MET A 69 -0.53 7.25 6.98
N LEU A 70 -0.07 8.48 6.74
CA LEU A 70 -0.30 9.21 5.49
C LEU A 70 0.35 8.52 4.28
N LYS A 71 1.59 8.04 4.45
CA LYS A 71 2.28 7.25 3.42
C LYS A 71 1.52 5.95 3.09
N GLY A 72 1.01 5.26 4.11
CA GLY A 72 0.15 4.09 3.95
C GLY A 72 -1.13 4.39 3.16
N MET A 73 -1.80 5.50 3.46
CA MET A 73 -2.98 5.97 2.72
C MET A 73 -2.65 6.28 1.26
N ALA A 74 -1.55 6.97 0.99
CA ALA A 74 -1.10 7.28 -0.37
C ALA A 74 -0.81 6.00 -1.16
N HIS A 75 -0.07 5.03 -0.60
CA HIS A 75 0.13 3.71 -1.22
C HIS A 75 -1.19 2.98 -1.50
N ALA A 76 -2.14 3.00 -0.55
CA ALA A 76 -3.43 2.33 -0.71
C ALA A 76 -4.27 2.93 -1.84
N SER A 77 -4.20 4.25 -2.03
CA SER A 77 -4.89 4.96 -3.12
C SER A 77 -4.33 4.60 -4.50
N MET A 78 -3.03 4.29 -4.58
CA MET A 78 -2.34 3.83 -5.79
C MET A 78 -2.46 2.32 -6.02
N GLY A 79 -3.17 1.60 -5.16
CA GLY A 79 -3.29 0.13 -5.24
C GLY A 79 -2.03 -0.63 -4.81
N GLN A 80 -1.05 0.03 -4.20
CA GLN A 80 0.18 -0.60 -3.70
C GLN A 80 -0.06 -1.22 -2.32
N LEU A 81 -0.91 -2.25 -2.26
CA LEU A 81 -1.51 -2.75 -1.01
C LEU A 81 -0.50 -3.30 0.00
N SER A 82 0.51 -4.04 -0.46
CA SER A 82 1.55 -4.57 0.44
C SER A 82 2.33 -3.45 1.13
N LEU A 83 2.72 -2.41 0.38
CA LEU A 83 3.42 -1.25 0.93
C LEU A 83 2.52 -0.47 1.89
N ALA A 84 1.25 -0.30 1.53
CA ALA A 84 0.26 0.34 2.41
C ALA A 84 0.12 -0.39 3.74
N ARG A 85 0.00 -1.73 3.70
CA ARG A 85 -0.10 -2.58 4.89
C ARG A 85 1.10 -2.39 5.81
N ASP A 86 2.31 -2.48 5.26
CA ASP A 86 3.55 -2.40 6.04
C ASP A 86 3.67 -1.02 6.73
N GLU A 87 3.28 0.07 6.05
CA GLU A 87 3.28 1.42 6.65
C GLU A 87 2.18 1.59 7.72
N PHE A 88 0.98 1.04 7.50
CA PHE A 88 -0.09 1.07 8.52
C PHE A 88 0.29 0.27 9.77
N GLN A 89 0.93 -0.89 9.62
CA GLN A 89 1.41 -1.68 10.75
C GLN A 89 2.48 -0.91 11.55
N ALA A 90 3.44 -0.29 10.87
CA ALA A 90 4.46 0.53 11.51
C ALA A 90 3.87 1.77 12.21
N SER A 91 2.87 2.42 11.61
CA SER A 91 2.12 3.51 12.26
C SER A 91 1.37 3.02 13.50
N LEU A 92 0.70 1.87 13.41
CA LEU A 92 -0.10 1.34 14.50
C LEU A 92 0.76 0.99 15.71
N GLN A 93 1.93 0.38 15.48
CA GLN A 93 2.88 0.07 16.53
C GLN A 93 3.27 1.31 17.33
N ILE A 94 3.46 2.46 16.66
CA ILE A 94 3.78 3.73 17.32
C ILE A 94 2.62 4.17 18.21
N TRP A 95 1.39 4.14 17.70
CA TRP A 95 0.21 4.56 18.46
C TRP A 95 -0.03 3.69 19.70
N GLU A 96 0.08 2.38 19.56
CA GLU A 96 -0.12 1.44 20.67
C GLU A 96 0.99 1.51 21.73
N THR A 97 2.22 1.87 21.32
CA THR A 97 3.36 1.97 22.24
C THR A 97 3.42 3.31 22.97
N HIS A 98 3.19 4.41 22.24
CA HIS A 98 3.48 5.77 22.70
C HIS A 98 2.23 6.59 23.07
N ASP A 99 1.04 6.20 22.64
CA ASP A 99 -0.21 6.86 22.98
C ASP A 99 -1.17 5.91 23.70
N LYS A 100 -1.07 5.88 25.03
CA LYS A 100 -1.87 5.01 25.91
C LYS A 100 -3.22 5.64 26.32
N ARG A 101 -3.62 6.73 25.67
CA ARG A 101 -4.91 7.37 25.95
C ARG A 101 -6.05 6.49 25.44
N GLU A 102 -7.13 6.43 26.19
CA GLU A 102 -8.35 5.72 25.79
C GLU A 102 -9.51 6.72 25.69
N PRO A 103 -10.20 6.83 24.53
CA PRO A 103 -9.91 6.12 23.28
C PRO A 103 -8.68 6.68 22.55
N ASN A 104 -7.88 5.80 21.93
CA ASN A 104 -6.84 6.20 20.99
C ASN A 104 -7.43 6.29 19.58
N ASP A 105 -7.97 7.45 19.24
CA ASP A 105 -8.60 7.70 17.93
C ASP A 105 -7.64 7.42 16.76
N LEU A 106 -6.35 7.71 16.90
CA LEU A 106 -5.35 7.49 15.85
C LEU A 106 -5.07 6.00 15.63
N ALA A 107 -4.94 5.22 16.70
CA ALA A 107 -4.81 3.77 16.61
C ALA A 107 -6.08 3.17 15.97
N ASN A 108 -7.26 3.64 16.37
CA ASN A 108 -8.52 3.18 15.81
C ASN A 108 -8.65 3.47 14.31
N THR A 109 -8.33 4.70 13.88
CA THR A 109 -8.30 5.07 12.46
C THR A 109 -7.28 4.22 11.69
N THR A 110 -6.08 4.05 12.23
CA THR A 110 -5.03 3.25 11.57
C THR A 110 -5.44 1.78 11.43
N LYS A 111 -6.04 1.18 12.47
CA LYS A 111 -6.60 -0.18 12.43
C LYS A 111 -7.69 -0.31 11.36
N HIS A 112 -8.56 0.68 11.27
CA HIS A 112 -9.64 0.67 10.29
C HIS A 112 -9.11 0.69 8.84
N GLU A 113 -8.12 1.54 8.54
CA GLU A 113 -7.51 1.58 7.21
C GLU A 113 -6.71 0.30 6.90
N LEU A 114 -5.99 -0.25 7.88
CA LEU A 114 -5.30 -1.53 7.75
C LEU A 114 -6.27 -2.66 7.37
N GLN A 115 -7.42 -2.75 8.05
CA GLN A 115 -8.46 -3.76 7.75
C GLN A 115 -8.97 -3.65 6.31
N LYS A 116 -9.14 -2.42 5.78
CA LYS A 116 -9.55 -2.23 4.38
C LYS A 116 -8.49 -2.75 3.41
N VAL A 117 -7.22 -2.48 3.68
CA VAL A 117 -6.11 -2.96 2.87
C VAL A 117 -6.03 -4.49 2.92
N GLU A 118 -6.09 -5.09 4.11
CA GLU A 118 -6.06 -6.55 4.29
C GLU A 118 -7.20 -7.25 3.55
N ALA A 119 -8.42 -6.71 3.64
CA ALA A 119 -9.57 -7.25 2.91
C ALA A 119 -9.41 -7.17 1.38
N ARG A 120 -8.73 -6.14 0.86
CA ARG A 120 -8.41 -6.03 -0.57
C ARG A 120 -7.34 -7.04 -0.98
N ILE A 121 -6.28 -7.20 -0.18
CA ILE A 121 -5.24 -8.21 -0.41
C ILE A 121 -5.86 -9.62 -0.44
N GLU A 122 -6.74 -9.95 0.51
CA GLU A 122 -7.39 -11.26 0.56
C GLU A 122 -8.24 -11.53 -0.69
N LYS A 123 -8.94 -10.51 -1.21
CA LYS A 123 -9.71 -10.62 -2.45
C LYS A 123 -8.82 -10.89 -3.67
N GLU A 124 -7.65 -10.26 -3.75
CA GLU A 124 -6.69 -10.46 -4.85
C GLU A 124 -6.00 -11.84 -4.77
N LEU A 125 -5.85 -12.39 -3.57
CA LEU A 125 -5.24 -13.70 -3.34
C LEU A 125 -6.20 -14.88 -3.51
N LYS A 126 -7.52 -14.65 -3.46
CA LYS A 126 -8.48 -15.71 -3.75
C LYS A 126 -8.40 -16.03 -5.25
N PRO A 127 -7.97 -17.24 -5.65
CA PRO A 127 -8.07 -17.63 -7.04
C PRO A 127 -9.55 -17.51 -7.43
N THR A 128 -9.82 -16.89 -8.58
CA THR A 128 -11.13 -16.93 -9.24
C THR A 128 -11.42 -18.37 -9.66
N GLY A 129 -11.71 -19.21 -8.68
CA GLY A 129 -12.17 -20.58 -8.83
C GLY A 129 -13.65 -20.60 -9.12
N GLU A 130 -14.05 -19.97 -10.22
CA GLU A 130 -15.31 -20.28 -10.91
C GLU A 130 -14.94 -20.96 -12.24
N ALA A 131 -14.33 -22.14 -12.13
CA ALA A 131 -14.59 -23.17 -13.12
C ALA A 131 -16.04 -23.60 -12.87
N SER A 132 -16.94 -23.03 -13.66
CA SER A 132 -18.35 -23.40 -13.77
C SER A 132 -18.51 -24.93 -13.70
N GLU A 133 -19.00 -25.44 -12.58
CA GLU A 133 -19.65 -26.76 -12.51
C GLU A 133 -20.94 -26.67 -13.33
N GLY A 134 -20.79 -26.80 -14.65
CA GLY A 134 -21.85 -27.08 -15.58
C GLY A 134 -21.86 -28.57 -15.87
N ASP A 135 -22.49 -29.33 -14.99
CA ASP A 135 -22.85 -30.73 -15.18
C ASP A 135 -23.73 -30.85 -16.43
N GLY A 136 -23.12 -31.33 -17.52
CA GLY A 136 -23.72 -31.40 -18.85
C GLY A 136 -23.26 -32.65 -19.57
N LYS A 137 -23.84 -33.79 -19.18
CA LYS A 137 -23.74 -35.08 -19.86
C LYS A 137 -23.85 -34.94 -21.38
N HIS A 138 -22.73 -35.00 -22.09
CA HIS A 138 -22.72 -35.36 -23.51
C HIS A 138 -22.01 -36.71 -23.66
N LYS A 139 -22.83 -37.75 -23.79
CA LYS A 139 -22.42 -38.99 -24.44
C LYS A 139 -22.14 -38.66 -25.91
N PHE A 140 -20.90 -38.81 -26.35
CA PHE A 140 -20.58 -38.93 -27.77
C PHE A 140 -19.93 -40.29 -27.99
N GLU A 141 -20.77 -41.29 -28.23
CA GLU A 141 -20.39 -42.52 -28.91
C GLU A 141 -20.38 -42.22 -30.41
N GLY A 142 -19.25 -42.45 -31.08
CA GLY A 142 -19.16 -42.19 -32.51
C GLY A 142 -17.79 -42.49 -33.10
N MET A 143 -17.61 -43.74 -33.52
CA MET A 143 -16.48 -44.31 -34.25
C MET A 143 -16.00 -43.43 -35.43
N THR A 144 -14.69 -43.36 -35.63
CA THR A 144 -14.08 -43.71 -36.94
C THR A 144 -12.58 -43.96 -36.81
N LYS A 145 -12.19 -45.21 -37.13
CA LYS A 145 -10.83 -45.60 -37.53
C LYS A 145 -10.54 -45.00 -38.91
N VAL A 146 -9.39 -44.37 -39.08
CA VAL A 146 -8.62 -44.43 -40.33
C VAL A 146 -7.13 -44.48 -39.95
N GLY A 147 -6.44 -45.51 -40.43
CA GLY A 147 -5.00 -45.70 -40.25
C GLY A 147 -4.19 -45.22 -41.45
N THR A 148 -2.90 -45.59 -41.43
CA THR A 148 -1.84 -45.44 -42.47
C THR A 148 -1.31 -44.01 -42.68
N GLY A 149 -0.01 -43.73 -42.76
CA GLY A 149 1.24 -44.50 -42.78
C GLY A 149 2.43 -43.53 -42.56
N GLN A 150 3.49 -43.97 -41.85
CA GLN A 150 4.88 -44.15 -42.31
C GLN A 150 5.66 -42.94 -42.88
N GLU A 151 6.80 -42.70 -42.22
CA GLU A 151 8.15 -42.36 -42.73
C GLU A 151 8.40 -41.00 -43.41
N GLN A 152 9.29 -40.19 -42.82
CA GLN A 152 10.69 -40.11 -43.26
C GLN A 152 11.58 -39.28 -42.31
N GLN A 153 12.79 -39.81 -42.11
CA GLN A 153 14.00 -39.16 -41.59
C GLN A 153 14.54 -38.11 -42.57
N ASP A 154 15.32 -37.15 -42.03
CA ASP A 154 16.54 -36.52 -42.57
C ASP A 154 16.85 -35.36 -41.60
N ASP A 155 17.83 -35.40 -40.68
CA ASP A 155 19.29 -35.57 -40.72
C ASP A 155 20.11 -34.32 -41.12
N HIS A 156 21.13 -34.06 -40.28
CA HIS A 156 22.26 -33.11 -40.35
C HIS A 156 21.98 -31.57 -40.45
N SER A 157 22.82 -30.63 -39.98
CA SER A 157 23.99 -30.53 -39.09
C SER A 157 24.44 -29.05 -39.05
N GLU A 158 25.15 -28.66 -37.96
CA GLU A 158 26.25 -27.68 -37.92
C GLU A 158 25.98 -26.21 -38.32
N GLN A 159 26.71 -25.17 -37.91
CA GLN A 159 27.70 -24.82 -36.88
C GLN A 159 28.09 -23.35 -37.19
N THR A 160 28.73 -22.66 -36.23
CA THR A 160 29.44 -21.36 -36.37
C THR A 160 28.54 -20.12 -36.46
N GLY A 161 28.78 -19.00 -35.77
CA GLY A 161 30.01 -18.46 -35.21
C GLY A 161 30.24 -17.09 -35.84
N ASN A 162 30.03 -16.03 -35.07
CA ASN A 162 30.66 -14.71 -35.22
C ASN A 162 30.53 -13.93 -33.92
#